data_AF-A0A9D9Q280-F1
#
_entry.id   AF-A0A9D9Q280-F1
#
_cell.length_a   1.000
_cell.length_b   1.000
_cell.length_c   1.000
_cell.angle_alpha   90.00
_cell.angle_beta   90.00
_cell.angle_gamma   90.00
#
_symmetry.space_group_name_H-M   'P 1'
#
loop_
_entity.id
_entity.type
_entity.pdbx_description
1 polymer ?
#
loop_
_entity_poly.entity_id
_entity_poly.type
_entity_poly.pdbx_seq_one_letter_code
_entity_poly.pdbx_strand_id
1 'polypeptide(L)'
;MSARQYLFTSESVTEGHPDKIADQISDAVLDAVFSQDPYGRVACETLVTTGLAFIAGEITTRCYVDIPKVAREVIRDVGYTRAKYGFDFETCSV
;
A
#
# COMPACT_ATOMS: atom_id res chain seq x y z
N MET A 1 34.22 1.04 34.18
CA MET A 1 34.19 0.15 32.99
C MET A 1 34.05 1.04 31.77
N SER A 2 35.00 0.99 30.82
CA SER A 2 34.88 1.73 29.57
C SER A 2 33.67 1.21 28.79
N ALA A 3 32.76 2.10 28.38
CA ALA A 3 31.63 1.72 27.54
C ALA A 3 32.16 1.18 26.21
N ARG A 4 31.69 -0.01 25.79
CA ARG A 4 32.02 -0.58 24.47
C ARG A 4 31.54 0.39 23.39
N GLN A 5 32.46 0.88 22.56
CA GLN A 5 32.08 1.55 21.32
C GLN A 5 31.53 0.48 20.36
N TYR A 6 30.33 0.72 19.84
CA TYR A 6 29.75 -0.07 18.76
C TYR A 6 29.18 0.87 17.71
N LEU A 7 29.22 0.44 16.46
CA LEU A 7 28.58 1.11 15.33
C LEU A 7 27.23 0.44 15.09
N PHE A 8 26.20 1.25 14.86
CA PHE A 8 24.86 0.80 14.50
C PHE A 8 24.36 1.64 13.33
N THR A 9 23.79 0.98 12.32
CA THR A 9 23.19 1.62 11.16
C THR A 9 21.79 1.07 10.95
N SER A 10 20.88 1.96 10.58
CA SER A 10 19.50 1.65 10.18
C SER A 10 19.16 2.50 8.96
N GLU A 11 18.20 2.05 8.17
CA GLU A 11 17.70 2.75 7.00
C GLU A 11 16.18 2.86 7.04
N SER A 12 15.65 3.70 6.17
CA SER A 12 14.23 3.90 5.96
C SER A 12 14.02 4.29 4.51
N VAL A 13 12.80 4.11 4.03
CA VAL A 13 12.39 4.45 2.66
C VAL A 13 11.18 5.37 2.72
N THR A 14 10.99 6.15 1.67
CA THR A 14 9.83 7.05 1.56
C THR A 14 8.56 6.27 1.24
N GLU A 15 7.41 6.92 1.38
CA GLU A 15 6.09 6.40 0.98
C GLU A 15 6.01 6.00 -0.50
N GLY A 16 6.88 6.57 -1.36
CA GLY A 16 6.98 6.25 -2.79
C GLY A 16 7.83 5.02 -3.11
N HIS A 17 8.46 4.38 -2.12
CA HIS A 17 9.13 3.11 -2.36
C HIS A 17 8.08 2.05 -2.74
N PRO A 18 8.27 1.23 -3.79
CA PRO A 18 7.25 0.30 -4.27
C PRO A 18 6.73 -0.64 -3.19
N ASP A 19 7.63 -1.15 -2.33
CA ASP A 19 7.22 -1.97 -1.18
C ASP A 19 6.30 -1.19 -0.21
N LYS A 20 6.58 0.09 0.03
CA LYS A 20 5.72 0.93 0.89
C LYS A 20 4.42 1.34 0.21
N ILE A 21 4.37 1.41 -1.12
CA ILE A 21 3.10 1.59 -1.84
C ILE A 21 2.24 0.35 -1.66
N ALA A 22 2.82 -0.84 -1.80
CA ALA A 22 2.11 -2.10 -1.56
C ALA A 22 1.55 -2.17 -0.14
N ASP A 23 2.38 -1.86 0.87
CA ASP A 23 1.95 -1.78 2.28
C ASP A 23 0.76 -0.82 2.46
N GLN A 24 0.86 0.40 1.91
CA GLN A 24 -0.18 1.42 2.06
C GLN A 24 -1.49 1.06 1.35
N ILE A 25 -1.43 0.42 0.17
CA ILE A 25 -2.64 -0.06 -0.52
C ILE A 25 -3.32 -1.15 0.31
N SER A 26 -2.54 -2.11 0.82
CA SER A 26 -3.06 -3.19 1.68
C SER A 26 -3.73 -2.63 2.94
N ASP A 27 -3.09 -1.69 3.62
CA ASP A 27 -3.64 -1.03 4.82
C ASP A 27 -4.87 -0.16 4.49
N ALA A 28 -4.89 0.52 3.35
CA ALA A 28 -6.06 1.32 2.94
C ALA A 28 -7.29 0.44 2.66
N VAL A 29 -7.11 -0.76 2.11
CA VAL A 29 -8.20 -1.74 1.95
C VAL A 29 -8.68 -2.22 3.32
N LEU A 30 -7.77 -2.51 4.26
CA LEU A 30 -8.10 -2.85 5.64
C LEU A 30 -8.94 -1.74 6.31
N ASP A 31 -8.50 -0.48 6.21
CA ASP A 31 -9.20 0.68 6.77
C ASP A 31 -10.59 0.86 6.15
N ALA A 32 -10.71 0.69 4.85
CA ALA A 32 -11.99 0.76 4.15
C ALA A 32 -12.98 -0.30 4.64
N VAL A 33 -12.50 -1.51 4.95
CA VAL A 33 -13.30 -2.57 5.59
C VAL A 33 -13.66 -2.19 7.03
N PHE A 34 -12.66 -1.84 7.85
CA PHE A 34 -12.86 -1.61 9.29
C PHE A 34 -13.72 -0.39 9.60
N SER A 35 -13.76 0.60 8.69
CA SER A 35 -14.66 1.76 8.80
C SER A 35 -16.15 1.38 8.72
N GLN A 36 -16.49 0.25 8.11
CA GLN A 36 -17.86 -0.22 7.89
C GLN A 36 -18.18 -1.51 8.66
N ASP A 37 -17.20 -2.39 8.83
CA ASP A 37 -17.30 -3.68 9.52
C ASP A 37 -16.08 -3.87 10.44
N PRO A 38 -16.15 -3.40 11.70
CA PRO A 38 -15.05 -3.51 12.67
C PRO A 38 -14.64 -4.95 13.03
N TYR A 39 -15.43 -5.95 12.63
CA TYR A 39 -15.14 -7.37 12.84
C TYR A 39 -14.77 -8.10 11.55
N GLY A 40 -14.60 -7.37 10.44
CA GLY A 40 -14.09 -7.89 9.19
C GLY A 40 -12.72 -8.55 9.38
N ARG A 41 -12.43 -9.59 8.60
CA ARG A 41 -11.13 -10.25 8.57
C ARG A 41 -10.48 -9.98 7.22
N VAL A 42 -9.30 -9.39 7.22
CA VAL A 42 -8.60 -8.94 6.01
C VAL A 42 -7.19 -9.50 6.03
N ALA A 43 -6.87 -10.30 5.02
CA ALA A 43 -5.52 -10.65 4.61
C ALA A 43 -5.35 -10.14 3.18
N CYS A 44 -4.94 -8.87 3.04
CA CYS A 44 -4.82 -8.20 1.75
C CYS A 44 -3.35 -8.07 1.37
N GLU A 45 -2.97 -8.69 0.26
CA GLU A 45 -1.61 -8.68 -0.28
C GLU A 45 -1.59 -7.83 -1.55
N THR A 46 -0.60 -6.95 -1.68
CA THR A 46 -0.46 -6.08 -2.85
C THR A 46 0.89 -6.31 -3.53
N LEU A 47 0.88 -6.57 -4.84
CA LEU A 47 2.07 -6.57 -5.67
C LEU A 47 2.03 -5.36 -6.59
N VAL A 48 3.10 -4.56 -6.59
CA VAL A 48 3.23 -3.39 -7.49
C VAL A 48 4.39 -3.61 -8.45
N THR A 49 4.16 -3.38 -9.72
CA THR A 49 5.18 -3.40 -10.78
C THR A 49 4.80 -2.43 -11.89
N THR A 50 5.58 -2.36 -12.97
CA THR A 50 5.39 -1.42 -14.08
C THR A 50 3.96 -1.46 -14.61
N GLY A 51 3.20 -0.40 -14.32
CA GLY A 51 1.83 -0.23 -14.79
C GLY A 51 0.80 -1.18 -14.19
N LEU A 52 1.11 -1.91 -13.11
CA LEU A 52 0.20 -2.86 -12.46
C LEU A 52 0.26 -2.75 -10.93
N ALA A 53 -0.90 -2.63 -10.28
CA ALA A 53 -1.11 -2.95 -8.89
C ALA A 53 -2.03 -4.18 -8.82
N PHE A 54 -1.52 -5.33 -8.39
CA PHE A 54 -2.28 -6.56 -8.29
C PHE A 54 -2.61 -6.82 -6.82
N ILE A 55 -3.91 -6.75 -6.48
CA ILE A 55 -4.41 -6.97 -5.13
C ILE A 55 -4.97 -8.40 -5.02
N ALA A 56 -4.52 -9.13 -4.01
CA ALA A 56 -4.89 -10.52 -3.76
C ALA A 56 -5.09 -10.81 -2.26
N GLY A 57 -5.51 -12.03 -1.95
CA GLY A 57 -5.70 -12.51 -0.58
C GLY A 57 -7.17 -12.74 -0.23
N GLU A 58 -7.46 -12.81 1.07
CA GLU A 58 -8.76 -13.22 1.58
C GLU A 58 -9.40 -12.13 2.46
N ILE A 59 -10.61 -11.73 2.08
CA ILE A 59 -11.41 -10.78 2.85
C ILE A 59 -12.73 -11.45 3.22
N THR A 60 -13.02 -11.53 4.52
CA THR A 60 -14.34 -11.89 5.05
C THR A 60 -14.95 -10.67 5.70
N THR A 61 -15.96 -10.08 5.07
CA THR A 61 -16.67 -8.90 5.59
C THR A 61 -18.11 -8.86 5.07
N ARG A 62 -18.94 -8.00 5.67
CA ARG A 62 -20.30 -7.68 5.19
C ARG A 62 -20.37 -6.43 4.32
N CYS A 63 -19.32 -5.61 4.28
CA CYS A 63 -19.31 -4.40 3.47
C CYS A 63 -18.80 -4.66 2.04
N TYR A 64 -19.07 -3.71 1.16
CA TYR A 64 -18.44 -3.66 -0.16
C TYR A 64 -17.37 -2.57 -0.17
N VAL A 65 -16.22 -2.86 -0.77
CA VAL A 65 -15.11 -1.93 -0.95
C VAL A 65 -14.75 -1.90 -2.43
N ASP A 66 -14.70 -0.68 -3.00
CA ASP A 66 -14.22 -0.44 -4.35
C ASP A 66 -12.69 -0.43 -4.35
N ILE A 67 -12.09 -1.63 -4.42
CA ILE A 67 -10.63 -1.84 -4.34
C ILE A 67 -9.88 -1.04 -5.41
N PRO A 68 -10.29 -1.04 -6.70
CA PRO A 68 -9.62 -0.22 -7.71
C PRO A 68 -9.57 1.26 -7.37
N LYS A 69 -10.67 1.82 -6.84
CA LYS A 69 -10.71 3.22 -6.44
C LYS A 69 -9.75 3.49 -5.27
N VAL A 70 -9.79 2.67 -4.21
CA VAL A 70 -8.92 2.81 -3.04
C VAL A 70 -7.45 2.77 -3.45
N ALA A 71 -7.04 1.78 -4.24
CA ALA A 71 -5.66 1.66 -4.71
C ALA A 71 -5.21 2.90 -5.51
N ARG A 72 -6.06 3.41 -6.42
CA ARG A 72 -5.74 4.62 -7.20
C ARG A 72 -5.63 5.86 -6.32
N GLU A 73 -6.47 6.02 -5.31
CA GLU A 73 -6.39 7.13 -4.37
C GLU A 73 -5.07 7.11 -3.59
N VAL A 74 -4.66 5.93 -3.10
CA VAL A 74 -3.36 5.76 -2.43
C VAL A 74 -2.19 6.11 -3.38
N ILE A 75 -2.18 5.59 -4.60
CA ILE A 75 -1.12 5.85 -5.59
C ILE A 75 -1.03 7.34 -5.93
N ARG A 76 -2.19 8.02 -6.04
CA ARG A 76 -2.26 9.47 -6.25
C ARG A 76 -1.69 10.24 -5.07
N ASP A 77 -2.08 9.86 -3.85
CA ASP A 77 -1.73 10.58 -2.63
C ASP A 77 -0.23 10.44 -2.30
N VAL A 78 0.39 9.31 -2.64
CA VAL A 78 1.86 9.10 -2.63
C VAL A 78 2.58 9.97 -3.69
N GLY A 79 1.88 10.44 -4.72
CA GLY A 79 2.40 11.39 -5.71
C GLY A 79 2.69 10.81 -7.11
N TYR A 80 2.30 9.56 -7.40
CA TYR A 80 2.40 8.99 -8.75
C TYR A 80 1.25 9.45 -9.65
N THR A 81 1.31 10.73 -10.04
CA THR A 81 0.24 11.42 -10.79
C THR A 81 0.54 11.67 -12.26
N ARG A 82 1.67 11.14 -12.76
CA ARG A 82 2.16 11.38 -14.11
C ARG A 82 2.98 10.20 -14.59
N ALA A 83 2.67 9.66 -15.77
CA ALA A 83 3.43 8.59 -16.42
C ALA A 83 4.96 8.80 -16.49
N LYS A 84 5.45 10.05 -16.53
CA LYS A 84 6.88 10.36 -16.53
C LYS A 84 7.64 9.91 -15.26
N TYR A 85 6.94 9.61 -14.17
CA TYR A 85 7.53 9.07 -12.94
C TYR A 85 7.74 7.55 -13.00
N GLY A 86 7.33 6.90 -14.10
CA GLY A 86 7.38 5.45 -14.29
C GLY A 86 6.13 4.72 -13.81
N PHE A 87 5.21 5.42 -13.15
CA PHE A 87 3.94 4.90 -12.65
C PHE A 87 2.91 6.04 -12.56
N ASP A 88 1.62 5.74 -12.74
CA ASP A 88 0.56 6.73 -12.80
C ASP A 88 -0.78 6.16 -12.34
N PHE A 89 -1.41 6.79 -11.35
CA PHE A 89 -2.69 6.35 -10.78
C PHE A 89 -3.84 6.37 -11.81
N GLU A 90 -3.77 7.19 -12.86
CA GLU A 90 -4.84 7.25 -13.88
C GLU A 90 -4.75 6.07 -14.85
N THR A 91 -3.54 5.60 -15.16
CA THR A 91 -3.31 4.68 -16.28
C THR A 91 -2.85 3.29 -15.87
N CYS A 92 -2.45 3.07 -14.61
CA CYS A 92 -2.07 1.74 -14.15
C CYS A 92 -3.27 0.77 -14.16
N SER A 93 -3.00 -0.50 -14.44
CA SER A 93 -3.94 -1.60 -14.22
C SER A 93 -4.07 -1.86 -12.73
N VAL A 94 -5.31 -2.10 -12.30
CA VAL A 94 -5.66 -2.55 -10.95
C VAL A 94 -6.63 -3.70 -11.06
#